data_AF-A0A6B2JFA9-F1
#
_entry.id   AF-A0A6B2JFA9-F1
#
_cell.length_a   1.000
_cell.length_b   1.000
_cell.length_c   1.000
_cell.angle_alpha   90.00
_cell.angle_beta   90.00
_cell.angle_gamma   90.00
#
_symmetry.space_group_name_H-M   'P 1'
#
loop_
_entity.id
_entity.type
_entity.pdbx_description
1 polymer ?
#
loop_
_entity_poly.entity_id
_entity_poly.type
_entity_poly.pdbx_seq_one_letter_code
_entity_poly.pdbx_strand_id
1 'polypeptide(L)'
;MSTPAEPAPKAFISYSWSTPDHEQRVLDLATELRDSGVDVILDKWDLSEGQEATVFMERIVSDPDVRKVLIVSDRLYCEKSDARRGGAGTEAQIISSRLYEQQDEGKFVALIFERDDYGKPYVPAYYTSRVFIDFTDASRYTDRFEQLLRWIFGRPQFEKPKIGSRPSYLDDNAAISLPTSASYRRAMDAVQGGKSFAYPAVIEFFSTLLEELPAFKISSSEDIGGEEIMRKYGDFVPYRNECIEIVKAICRYTEDERFGKAIHDFLEGFLPYFHPQQGRYREIDFDNFKFFAHELFLHFSTLFVRERRSDLFSAIVDTAYYDSWRAERERDGITDYTGFRHFDGLLDARKKELGLRRISLQADLLKERTIGSGILFEHLMEVDFILFLRSRLEDRRSFGGWFPVTIYLMGHRARVFELFARSRSTKEFQFLLNLLGLEERRPLDHLIGKYRSGELEGPRLGDWDRVDVPELTGFDHLGTLP
;
A
#
# COMPACT_ATOMS: atom_id res chain seq x y z
N MET A 1 -21.58 -12.38 12.96
CA MET A 1 -22.46 -11.42 13.66
C MET A 1 -22.70 -10.28 12.69
N SER A 2 -23.90 -10.17 12.15
CA SER A 2 -24.27 -9.06 11.27
C SER A 2 -24.34 -7.78 12.10
N THR A 3 -23.59 -6.76 11.72
CA THR A 3 -23.68 -5.42 12.28
C THR A 3 -25.14 -4.94 12.16
N PRO A 4 -25.77 -4.39 13.20
CA PRO A 4 -27.10 -3.80 13.08
C PRO A 4 -27.05 -2.70 12.01
N ALA A 5 -28.02 -2.71 11.10
CA ALA A 5 -28.15 -1.68 10.06
C ALA A 5 -28.28 -0.31 10.74
N GLU A 6 -27.39 0.63 10.39
CA GLU A 6 -27.55 2.02 10.82
C GLU A 6 -28.92 2.54 10.32
N PRO A 7 -29.68 3.27 11.15
CA PRO A 7 -30.94 3.85 10.72
C PRO A 7 -30.71 4.85 9.57
N ALA A 8 -31.63 4.87 8.60
CA ALA A 8 -31.55 5.76 7.45
C ALA A 8 -31.49 7.24 7.89
N PRO A 9 -30.59 8.07 7.30
CA PRO A 9 -30.49 9.47 7.68
C PRO A 9 -31.76 10.23 7.29
N LYS A 10 -32.33 11.00 8.21
CA LYS A 10 -33.49 11.86 7.93
C LYS A 10 -33.06 13.19 7.32
N ALA A 11 -33.72 13.58 6.22
CA ALA A 11 -33.47 14.84 5.53
C ALA A 11 -34.78 15.59 5.25
N PHE A 12 -34.87 16.85 5.62
CA PHE A 12 -36.00 17.72 5.28
C PHE A 12 -35.71 18.55 4.02
N ILE A 13 -36.68 18.68 3.12
CA ILE A 13 -36.57 19.54 1.94
C ILE A 13 -37.43 20.80 2.12
N SER A 14 -36.76 21.94 2.18
CA SER A 14 -37.38 23.27 2.15
C SER A 14 -37.24 23.85 0.75
N TYR A 15 -38.37 24.17 0.13
CA TYR A 15 -38.46 24.70 -1.23
C TYR A 15 -39.64 25.68 -1.31
N SER A 16 -39.78 26.37 -2.44
CA SER A 16 -40.92 27.25 -2.68
C SER A 16 -41.78 26.74 -3.84
N TRP A 17 -43.09 26.99 -3.77
CA TRP A 17 -44.03 26.59 -4.82
C TRP A 17 -43.99 27.60 -5.96
N SER A 18 -42.89 27.57 -6.73
CA SER A 18 -42.62 28.55 -7.79
C SER A 18 -43.41 28.27 -9.05
N THR A 19 -43.30 27.05 -9.56
CA THR A 19 -44.00 26.58 -10.76
C THR A 19 -44.31 25.09 -10.61
N PRO A 20 -45.34 24.56 -11.30
CA PRO A 20 -45.62 23.12 -11.31
C PRO A 20 -44.40 22.28 -11.71
N ASP A 21 -43.59 22.75 -12.65
CA ASP A 21 -42.35 22.07 -13.08
C ASP A 21 -41.30 22.05 -11.97
N HIS A 22 -41.13 23.15 -11.23
CA HIS A 22 -40.22 23.21 -10.09
C HIS A 22 -40.68 22.25 -8.98
N GLU A 23 -41.98 22.26 -8.65
CA GLU A 23 -42.55 21.36 -7.66
C GLU A 23 -42.38 19.88 -8.04
N GLN A 24 -42.59 19.55 -9.31
CA GLN A 24 -42.37 18.18 -9.80
C GLN A 24 -40.89 17.80 -9.71
N ARG A 25 -39.98 18.70 -10.10
CA ARG A 25 -38.54 18.47 -10.02
C ARG A 25 -38.06 18.25 -8.57
N VAL A 26 -38.65 18.94 -7.60
CA VAL A 26 -38.38 18.71 -6.17
C VAL A 26 -38.93 17.35 -5.71
N LEU A 27 -40.12 16.97 -6.16
CA LEU A 27 -40.72 15.67 -5.85
C LEU A 27 -39.89 14.51 -6.43
N ASP A 28 -39.38 14.65 -7.65
CA ASP A 28 -38.51 13.67 -8.29
C ASP A 28 -37.20 13.50 -7.51
N LEU A 29 -36.56 14.62 -7.13
CA LEU A 29 -35.36 14.60 -6.28
C LEU A 29 -35.64 13.92 -4.92
N ALA A 30 -36.77 14.24 -4.28
CA ALA A 30 -37.17 13.64 -3.01
C ALA A 30 -37.35 12.12 -3.14
N THR A 31 -37.95 11.67 -4.24
CA THR A 31 -38.19 10.25 -4.54
C THR A 31 -36.86 9.52 -4.75
N GLU A 32 -35.96 10.08 -5.57
CA GLU A 32 -34.64 9.49 -5.83
C GLU A 32 -33.77 9.40 -4.56
N LEU A 33 -33.86 10.39 -3.67
CA LEU A 33 -33.21 10.35 -2.36
C LEU A 33 -33.74 9.21 -1.48
N ARG A 34 -35.06 8.97 -1.48
CA ARG A 34 -35.66 7.83 -0.76
C ARG A 34 -35.22 6.49 -1.32
N ASP A 35 -35.21 6.35 -2.64
CA ASP A 35 -34.70 5.15 -3.33
C ASP A 35 -33.22 4.90 -3.01
N SER A 36 -32.48 5.97 -2.70
CA SER A 36 -31.06 5.95 -2.29
C SER A 36 -30.85 5.77 -0.78
N GLY A 37 -31.89 5.44 -0.01
CA GLY A 37 -31.79 5.10 1.41
C GLY A 37 -31.79 6.31 2.36
N VAL A 38 -32.33 7.45 1.95
CA VAL A 38 -32.55 8.63 2.81
C VAL A 38 -34.01 8.68 3.24
N ASP A 39 -34.30 8.91 4.53
CA ASP A 39 -35.65 9.13 5.01
C ASP A 39 -36.04 10.60 4.81
N VAL A 40 -36.63 10.90 3.65
CA VAL A 40 -36.95 12.28 3.25
C VAL A 40 -38.30 12.72 3.83
N ILE A 41 -38.26 13.86 4.53
CA ILE A 41 -39.44 14.59 4.99
C ILE A 41 -39.77 15.68 3.97
N LEU A 42 -40.96 15.61 3.39
CA LEU A 42 -41.45 16.52 2.37
C LEU A 42 -42.88 16.97 2.73
N ASP A 43 -43.17 18.25 2.59
CA ASP A 43 -44.50 18.80 2.87
C ASP A 43 -45.64 18.05 2.15
N LYS A 44 -45.45 17.65 0.89
CA LYS A 44 -46.42 16.89 0.09
C LYS A 44 -46.72 15.49 0.63
N TRP A 45 -45.87 14.95 1.50
CA TRP A 45 -46.04 13.63 2.10
C TRP A 45 -46.43 13.70 3.57
N ASP A 46 -45.91 14.68 4.30
CA ASP A 46 -45.90 14.68 5.77
C ASP A 46 -46.78 15.77 6.40
N LEU A 47 -47.27 16.75 5.62
CA LEU A 47 -48.16 17.80 6.10
C LEU A 47 -49.63 17.40 5.85
N SER A 48 -50.40 17.20 6.92
CA SER A 48 -51.84 16.89 6.84
C SER A 48 -52.70 18.16 6.82
N GLU A 49 -53.90 18.10 6.23
CA GLU A 49 -54.84 19.22 6.20
C GLU A 49 -55.19 19.71 7.61
N GLY A 50 -55.10 21.03 7.84
CA GLY A 50 -55.36 21.67 9.13
C GLY A 50 -54.15 21.87 10.05
N GLN A 51 -52.96 21.39 9.66
CA GLN A 51 -51.71 21.72 10.37
C GLN A 51 -51.20 23.12 10.00
N GLU A 52 -50.73 23.87 11.00
CA GLU A 52 -50.01 25.11 10.75
C GLU A 52 -48.60 24.79 10.23
N ALA A 53 -48.40 25.02 8.94
CA ALA A 53 -47.18 24.59 8.28
C ALA A 53 -45.91 25.33 8.81
N THR A 54 -46.05 26.54 9.38
CA THR A 54 -44.94 27.25 10.06
C THR A 54 -44.49 26.48 11.30
N VAL A 55 -45.44 25.98 12.10
CA VAL A 55 -45.17 25.17 13.31
C VAL A 55 -44.57 23.82 12.92
N PHE A 56 -45.06 23.23 11.82
CA PHE A 56 -44.51 21.99 11.26
C PHE A 56 -43.03 22.14 10.89
N MET A 57 -42.67 23.21 10.17
CA MET A 57 -41.28 23.47 9.77
C MET A 57 -40.38 23.75 10.97
N GLU A 58 -40.79 24.61 11.90
CA GLU A 58 -39.99 24.91 13.11
C GLU A 58 -39.73 23.66 13.94
N ARG A 59 -40.73 22.78 14.06
CA ARG A 59 -40.60 21.49 14.75
C ARG A 59 -39.58 20.58 14.06
N ILE A 60 -39.67 20.42 12.74
CA ILE A 60 -38.77 19.53 11.96
C ILE A 60 -37.34 20.02 11.99
N VAL A 61 -37.11 21.33 11.79
CA VAL A 61 -35.76 21.87 11.78
C VAL A 61 -35.15 21.84 13.18
N SER A 62 -35.96 21.91 14.24
CA SER A 62 -35.50 21.77 15.63
C SER A 62 -35.38 20.32 16.09
N ASP A 63 -35.87 19.35 15.31
CA ASP A 63 -35.81 17.92 15.64
C ASP A 63 -34.35 17.42 15.55
N PRO A 64 -33.80 16.84 16.63
CA PRO A 64 -32.45 16.27 16.63
C PRO A 64 -32.30 15.04 15.70
N ASP A 65 -33.39 14.33 15.40
CA ASP A 65 -33.35 13.18 14.48
C ASP A 65 -33.21 13.63 13.02
N VAL A 66 -33.62 14.86 12.70
CA VAL A 66 -33.48 15.46 11.37
C VAL A 66 -32.08 16.03 11.23
N ARG A 67 -31.18 15.18 10.73
CA ARG A 67 -29.75 15.48 10.63
C ARG A 67 -29.43 16.48 9.52
N LYS A 68 -30.27 16.55 8.48
CA LYS A 68 -29.99 17.28 7.24
C LYS A 68 -31.20 18.07 6.76
N VAL A 69 -30.96 19.27 6.26
CA VAL A 69 -31.98 20.17 5.70
C VAL A 69 -31.47 20.70 4.35
N LEU A 70 -32.24 20.41 3.31
CA LEU A 70 -31.97 20.80 1.93
C LEU A 70 -32.77 22.07 1.63
N ILE A 71 -32.07 23.15 1.27
CA ILE A 71 -32.68 24.41 0.83
C ILE A 71 -32.66 24.42 -0.69
N VAL A 72 -33.78 24.11 -1.32
CA VAL A 72 -33.93 24.23 -2.78
C VAL A 72 -34.10 25.70 -3.10
N SER A 73 -33.05 26.29 -3.64
CA SER A 73 -32.90 27.72 -3.83
C SER A 73 -33.09 28.09 -5.29
N ASP A 74 -34.18 28.80 -5.54
CA ASP A 74 -34.51 29.46 -6.78
C ASP A 74 -34.81 30.95 -6.53
N ARG A 75 -35.14 31.72 -7.57
CA ARG A 75 -35.39 33.14 -7.43
C ARG A 75 -36.48 33.45 -6.41
N LEU A 76 -37.61 32.74 -6.49
CA LEU A 76 -38.78 33.00 -5.65
C LEU A 76 -38.49 32.65 -4.18
N TYR A 77 -37.78 31.54 -3.92
CA TYR A 77 -37.36 31.18 -2.58
C TYR A 77 -36.50 32.28 -1.95
N CYS A 78 -35.53 32.82 -2.70
CA CYS A 78 -34.67 33.91 -2.22
C CYS A 78 -35.44 35.19 -1.93
N GLU A 79 -36.29 35.64 -2.86
CA GLU A 79 -37.09 36.86 -2.70
C GLU A 79 -37.97 36.77 -1.44
N LYS A 80 -38.62 35.63 -1.24
CA LYS A 80 -39.50 35.38 -0.09
C LYS A 80 -38.75 35.22 1.22
N SER A 81 -37.59 34.56 1.19
CA SER A 81 -36.69 34.45 2.34
C SER A 81 -36.21 35.82 2.80
N ASP A 82 -35.73 36.64 1.87
CA ASP A 82 -35.12 37.93 2.19
C ASP A 82 -36.17 38.98 2.59
N ALA A 83 -37.38 38.90 2.05
CA ALA A 83 -38.52 39.74 2.46
C ALA A 83 -38.94 39.52 3.92
N ARG A 84 -38.73 38.31 4.48
CA ARG A 84 -39.05 38.01 5.89
C ARG A 84 -38.17 38.71 6.90
N ARG A 85 -37.02 39.27 6.48
CA ARG A 85 -36.16 40.07 7.34
C ARG A 85 -36.90 41.27 7.97
N GLY A 86 -38.02 41.70 7.37
CA GLY A 86 -38.91 42.75 7.87
C GLY A 86 -40.10 42.30 8.76
N GLY A 87 -40.26 41.00 9.04
CA GLY A 87 -41.27 40.50 10.01
C GLY A 87 -42.71 40.33 9.51
N ALA A 88 -42.96 40.28 8.18
CA ALA A 88 -44.33 40.27 7.61
C ALA A 88 -44.59 39.18 6.56
N GLY A 89 -44.07 37.96 6.73
CA GLY A 89 -44.31 36.85 5.77
C GLY A 89 -44.75 35.56 6.45
N THR A 90 -45.95 35.09 6.11
CA THR A 90 -46.64 33.92 6.70
C THR A 90 -46.42 32.61 5.93
N GLU A 91 -45.47 32.56 5.02
CA GLU A 91 -45.33 31.39 4.16
C GLU A 91 -44.58 30.25 4.87
N ALA A 92 -45.19 29.09 4.95
CA ALA A 92 -44.78 28.09 5.91
C ALA A 92 -43.59 27.19 5.50
N GLN A 93 -43.08 27.31 4.27
CA GLN A 93 -42.12 26.36 3.70
C GLN A 93 -40.69 26.89 3.54
N ILE A 94 -40.43 28.15 3.91
CA ILE A 94 -39.14 28.83 3.71
C ILE A 94 -38.46 29.08 5.04
N ILE A 95 -37.21 28.63 5.15
CA ILE A 95 -36.39 28.78 6.35
C ILE A 95 -36.12 30.26 6.65
N SER A 96 -36.31 30.66 7.91
CA SER A 96 -35.97 32.01 8.37
C SER A 96 -34.49 32.12 8.75
N SER A 97 -33.93 33.32 8.66
CA SER A 97 -32.53 33.57 9.07
C SER A 97 -32.28 33.20 10.54
N ARG A 98 -33.26 33.44 11.42
CA ARG A 98 -33.18 33.09 12.84
C ARG A 98 -33.05 31.58 13.05
N LEU A 99 -33.84 30.78 12.34
CA LEU A 99 -33.82 29.32 12.46
C LEU A 99 -32.53 28.74 11.87
N TYR A 100 -32.00 29.37 10.83
CA TYR A 100 -30.71 29.03 10.24
C TYR A 100 -29.52 29.32 11.17
N GLU A 101 -29.51 30.46 11.86
CA GLU A 101 -28.44 30.88 12.78
C GLU A 101 -28.40 30.07 14.09
N GLN A 102 -29.51 29.46 14.50
CA GLN A 102 -29.63 28.73 15.77
C GLN A 102 -29.20 27.26 15.70
N GLN A 103 -28.86 26.74 14.52
CA GLN A 103 -28.61 25.32 14.29
C GLN A 103 -27.18 25.07 13.75
N ASP A 104 -26.71 23.83 13.87
CA ASP A 104 -25.34 23.44 13.51
C ASP A 104 -24.96 23.77 12.06
N GLU A 105 -23.71 24.19 11.85
CA GLU A 105 -23.18 24.59 10.54
C GLU A 105 -23.27 23.49 9.47
N GLY A 106 -23.31 22.22 9.87
CA GLY A 106 -23.38 21.04 8.99
C GLY A 106 -24.79 20.52 8.68
N LYS A 107 -25.84 21.17 9.22
CA LYS A 107 -27.24 20.75 9.06
C LYS A 107 -27.87 21.23 7.75
N PHE A 108 -27.48 22.39 7.22
CA PHE A 108 -28.07 22.96 5.99
C PHE A 108 -27.14 22.91 4.77
N VAL A 109 -27.71 22.62 3.60
CA VAL A 109 -27.06 22.85 2.31
C VAL A 109 -28.03 23.52 1.33
N ALA A 110 -27.56 24.53 0.61
CA ALA A 110 -28.33 25.12 -0.49
C ALA A 110 -28.12 24.31 -1.77
N LEU A 111 -29.22 23.97 -2.43
CA LEU A 111 -29.26 23.35 -3.75
C LEU A 111 -29.69 24.44 -4.75
N ILE A 112 -28.82 24.80 -5.69
CA ILE A 112 -29.11 25.88 -6.64
C ILE A 112 -29.87 25.32 -7.82
N PHE A 113 -31.10 25.76 -7.99
CA PHE A 113 -31.97 25.34 -9.09
C PHE A 113 -32.09 26.40 -10.19
N GLU A 114 -31.70 27.65 -9.88
CA GLU A 114 -31.78 28.79 -10.77
C GLU A 114 -30.60 29.76 -10.55
N ARG A 115 -30.16 30.43 -11.62
CA ARG A 115 -29.15 31.49 -11.63
C ARG A 115 -29.72 32.71 -12.36
N ASP A 116 -29.24 33.90 -12.01
CA ASP A 116 -29.60 35.13 -12.71
C ASP A 116 -28.93 35.25 -14.09
N ASP A 117 -29.30 36.28 -14.85
CA ASP A 117 -28.77 36.55 -16.19
C ASP A 117 -27.25 36.78 -16.24
N TYR A 118 -26.63 37.07 -15.10
CA TYR A 118 -25.19 37.26 -14.95
C TYR A 118 -24.48 35.99 -14.44
N GLY A 119 -25.20 34.87 -14.33
CA GLY A 119 -24.71 33.60 -13.86
C GLY A 119 -24.52 33.52 -12.34
N LYS A 120 -25.03 34.47 -11.56
CA LYS A 120 -24.97 34.45 -10.09
C LYS A 120 -26.07 33.53 -9.54
N PRO A 121 -25.78 32.65 -8.57
CA PRO A 121 -26.78 31.75 -8.00
C PRO A 121 -27.76 32.54 -7.13
N TYR A 122 -29.04 32.18 -7.20
CA TYR A 122 -30.03 32.62 -6.23
C TYR A 122 -29.79 31.89 -4.92
N VAL A 123 -29.31 32.60 -3.90
CA VAL A 123 -29.13 32.10 -2.52
C VAL A 123 -29.68 33.13 -1.53
N PRO A 124 -30.38 32.69 -0.45
CA PRO A 124 -30.83 33.59 0.61
C PRO A 124 -29.69 34.45 1.18
N ALA A 125 -29.97 35.70 1.54
CA ALA A 125 -28.95 36.62 2.05
C ALA A 125 -28.26 36.11 3.34
N TYR A 126 -28.96 35.32 4.15
CA TYR A 126 -28.41 34.69 5.35
C TYR A 126 -27.45 33.53 5.07
N TYR A 127 -27.45 32.99 3.83
CA TYR A 127 -26.59 31.88 3.40
C TYR A 127 -25.23 32.41 2.89
N THR A 128 -24.56 33.23 3.70
CA THR A 128 -23.29 33.86 3.31
C THR A 128 -22.12 32.90 3.57
N SER A 129 -21.19 32.80 2.60
CA SER A 129 -19.93 32.03 2.60
C SER A 129 -19.96 30.50 2.73
N ARG A 130 -21.13 29.83 2.71
CA ARG A 130 -21.21 28.36 2.71
C ARG A 130 -21.22 27.74 1.30
N VAL A 131 -20.68 26.53 1.19
CA VAL A 131 -20.64 25.76 -0.07
C VAL A 131 -22.04 25.24 -0.40
N PHE A 132 -22.53 25.55 -1.60
CA PHE A 132 -23.79 25.04 -2.16
C PHE A 132 -23.54 23.92 -3.16
N ILE A 133 -24.58 23.16 -3.52
CA ILE A 133 -24.57 22.17 -4.59
C ILE A 133 -25.38 22.72 -5.76
N ASP A 134 -24.78 22.78 -6.94
CA ASP A 134 -25.38 23.43 -8.11
C ASP A 134 -26.06 22.43 -9.05
N PHE A 135 -27.39 22.48 -9.11
CA PHE A 135 -28.24 21.65 -9.97
C PHE A 135 -28.71 22.40 -11.23
N THR A 136 -28.18 23.57 -11.57
CA THR A 136 -28.63 24.33 -12.76
C THR A 136 -28.25 23.66 -14.09
N ASP A 137 -27.15 22.91 -14.13
CA ASP A 137 -26.67 22.20 -15.32
C ASP A 137 -27.14 20.74 -15.33
N ALA A 138 -28.09 20.44 -16.21
CA ALA A 138 -28.64 19.09 -16.37
C ALA A 138 -27.59 18.04 -16.77
N SER A 139 -26.53 18.42 -17.48
CA SER A 139 -25.46 17.49 -17.89
C SER A 139 -24.64 16.96 -16.72
N ARG A 140 -24.68 17.67 -15.58
CA ARG A 140 -23.95 17.33 -14.35
C ARG A 140 -24.84 16.79 -13.24
N TYR A 141 -26.10 16.49 -13.54
CA TYR A 141 -27.08 16.05 -12.55
C TYR A 141 -26.57 14.86 -11.72
N THR A 142 -26.06 13.81 -12.39
CA THR A 142 -25.56 12.60 -11.72
C THR A 142 -24.43 12.90 -10.73
N ASP A 143 -23.44 13.70 -11.13
CA ASP A 143 -22.33 14.11 -10.25
C ASP A 143 -22.82 14.89 -9.02
N ARG A 144 -23.83 15.75 -9.21
CA ARG A 144 -24.40 16.61 -8.16
C ARG A 144 -25.29 15.84 -7.21
N PHE A 145 -26.03 14.87 -7.74
CA PHE A 145 -26.82 13.94 -6.95
C PHE A 145 -25.92 13.05 -6.08
N GLU A 146 -24.83 12.51 -6.63
CA GLU A 146 -23.83 11.77 -5.84
C GLU A 146 -23.22 12.66 -4.74
N GLN A 147 -22.85 13.90 -5.07
CA GLN A 147 -22.32 14.88 -4.11
C GLN A 147 -23.32 15.14 -2.96
N LEU A 148 -24.61 15.24 -3.28
CA LEU A 148 -25.69 15.42 -2.31
C LEU A 148 -25.84 14.21 -1.39
N LEU A 149 -25.89 12.99 -1.94
CA LEU A 149 -25.96 11.76 -1.15
C LEU A 149 -24.79 11.64 -0.18
N ARG A 150 -23.57 11.86 -0.67
CA ARG A 150 -22.35 11.87 0.16
C ARG A 150 -22.45 12.84 1.33
N TRP A 151 -23.00 14.04 1.10
CA TRP A 151 -23.21 15.03 2.16
C TRP A 151 -24.27 14.59 3.19
N ILE A 152 -25.36 13.96 2.74
CA ILE A 152 -26.42 13.45 3.61
C ILE A 152 -25.89 12.35 4.53
N PHE A 153 -25.14 11.38 3.98
CA PHE A 153 -24.54 10.27 4.72
C PHE A 153 -23.26 10.65 5.51
N GLY A 154 -22.78 11.89 5.41
CA GLY A 154 -21.56 12.32 6.09
C GLY A 154 -20.28 11.67 5.56
N ARG A 155 -20.28 11.27 4.28
CA ARG A 155 -19.19 10.59 3.56
C ARG A 155 -18.61 11.52 2.47
N PRO A 156 -17.82 12.55 2.84
CA PRO A 156 -17.31 13.51 1.87
C PRO A 156 -16.55 12.83 0.73
N GLN A 157 -16.64 13.37 -0.49
CA GLN A 157 -15.95 12.84 -1.68
C GLN A 157 -14.44 12.66 -1.44
N PHE A 158 -13.85 13.54 -0.65
CA PHE A 158 -12.48 13.45 -0.16
C PHE A 158 -12.51 13.26 1.35
N GLU A 159 -12.52 12.01 1.81
CA GLU A 159 -12.28 11.74 3.23
C GLU A 159 -10.85 12.18 3.56
N LYS A 160 -10.67 13.02 4.60
CA LYS A 160 -9.32 13.30 5.12
C LYS A 160 -8.69 11.94 5.43
N PRO A 161 -7.55 11.57 4.81
CA PRO A 161 -6.89 10.34 5.15
C PRO A 161 -6.61 10.35 6.64
N LYS A 162 -6.62 9.17 7.28
CA LYS A 162 -6.17 9.05 8.67
C LYS A 162 -4.82 9.75 8.76
N ILE A 163 -4.69 10.66 9.73
CA ILE A 163 -3.39 11.25 10.05
C ILE A 163 -2.46 10.07 10.27
N GLY A 164 -1.45 9.96 9.40
CA GLY A 164 -0.40 8.97 9.58
C GLY A 164 0.22 9.15 10.95
N SER A 165 0.88 8.13 11.45
CA SER A 165 1.79 8.29 12.58
C SER A 165 2.62 9.56 12.36
N ARG A 166 2.83 10.37 13.41
CA ARG A 166 3.79 11.46 13.36
C ARG A 166 5.04 10.91 12.66
N PRO A 167 5.50 11.53 11.56
CA PRO A 167 6.68 11.05 10.88
C PRO A 167 7.80 10.89 11.90
N SER A 168 8.43 9.72 11.94
CA SER A 168 9.48 9.41 12.93
C SER A 168 10.65 10.39 12.90
N TYR A 169 10.81 11.16 11.81
CA TYR A 169 11.80 12.23 11.69
C TYR A 169 11.46 13.52 12.49
N LEU A 170 10.22 13.68 12.95
CA LEU A 170 9.79 14.84 13.77
C LEU A 170 9.90 14.57 15.27
N ASP A 171 10.14 13.34 15.68
CA ASP A 171 10.74 13.11 16.99
C ASP A 171 12.19 13.57 16.87
N ASP A 172 12.70 14.32 17.85
CA ASP A 172 14.11 14.77 17.92
C ASP A 172 15.08 13.58 18.16
N ASN A 173 14.94 12.53 17.35
CA ASN A 173 15.86 11.43 17.20
C ASN A 173 16.33 11.49 15.75
N ALA A 174 17.55 11.96 15.56
CA ALA A 174 18.34 11.97 14.33
C ALA A 174 18.05 10.78 13.38
N ALA A 175 16.99 10.89 12.58
CA ALA A 175 16.67 9.95 11.52
C ALA A 175 17.57 10.33 10.34
N ILE A 176 18.32 9.35 9.83
CA ILE A 176 19.20 9.56 8.68
C ILE A 176 18.32 9.93 7.47
N SER A 177 18.52 11.14 6.93
CA SER A 177 17.86 11.64 5.72
C SER A 177 18.88 11.75 4.61
N LEU A 178 18.83 10.84 3.64
CA LEU A 178 19.69 10.86 2.46
C LEU A 178 19.10 11.78 1.38
N PRO A 179 19.93 12.38 0.52
CA PRO A 179 19.49 13.23 -0.58
C PRO A 179 18.89 12.46 -1.79
N THR A 180 18.25 11.29 -1.58
CA THR A 180 17.72 10.43 -2.65
C THR A 180 16.38 10.89 -3.22
N SER A 181 15.60 11.70 -2.50
CA SER A 181 14.21 12.00 -2.87
C SER A 181 14.03 12.75 -4.20
N ALA A 182 15.05 13.47 -4.67
CA ALA A 182 15.02 14.16 -5.96
C ALA A 182 15.26 13.18 -7.12
N SER A 183 16.31 12.36 -7.03
CA SER A 183 16.64 11.34 -8.03
C SER A 183 15.57 10.24 -8.06
N TYR A 184 15.03 9.84 -6.90
CA TYR A 184 13.88 8.93 -6.79
C TYR A 184 12.66 9.41 -7.60
N ARG A 185 12.19 10.65 -7.36
CA ARG A 185 11.02 11.21 -8.07
C ARG A 185 11.28 11.29 -9.58
N ARG A 186 12.47 11.73 -9.97
CA ARG A 186 12.89 11.79 -11.38
C ARG A 186 12.86 10.41 -12.03
N ALA A 187 13.39 9.38 -11.37
CA ALA A 187 13.38 8.01 -11.86
C ALA A 187 11.96 7.47 -11.99
N MET A 188 11.11 7.68 -10.98
CA MET A 188 9.70 7.26 -10.98
C MET A 188 8.92 7.90 -12.14
N ASP A 189 9.00 9.23 -12.27
CA ASP A 189 8.32 9.96 -13.36
C ASP A 189 8.82 9.52 -14.73
N ALA A 190 10.11 9.21 -14.85
CA ALA A 190 10.71 8.78 -16.10
C ALA A 190 10.27 7.36 -16.50
N VAL A 191 10.27 6.41 -15.56
CA VAL A 191 9.84 5.02 -15.79
C VAL A 191 8.35 4.97 -16.10
N GLN A 192 7.50 5.58 -15.26
CA GLN A 192 6.04 5.58 -15.46
C GLN A 192 5.62 6.35 -16.72
N GLY A 193 6.33 7.43 -17.03
CA GLY A 193 6.07 8.26 -18.20
C GLY A 193 6.72 7.77 -19.50
N GLY A 194 7.37 6.60 -19.49
CA GLY A 194 8.04 6.02 -20.66
C GLY A 194 9.11 6.94 -21.28
N LYS A 195 9.82 7.70 -20.46
CA LYS A 195 10.80 8.69 -20.94
C LYS A 195 12.08 8.00 -21.41
N SER A 196 12.70 8.53 -22.47
CA SER A 196 13.96 7.99 -23.02
C SER A 196 15.13 7.98 -22.03
N PHE A 197 15.07 8.82 -21.00
CA PHE A 197 16.08 8.91 -19.93
C PHE A 197 15.70 8.10 -18.67
N ALA A 198 14.70 7.22 -18.72
CA ALA A 198 14.32 6.37 -17.58
C ALA A 198 15.48 5.52 -17.06
N TYR A 199 16.20 4.85 -17.97
CA TYR A 199 17.37 4.04 -17.64
C TYR A 199 18.46 4.82 -16.88
N PRO A 200 19.00 5.94 -17.41
CA PRO A 200 20.00 6.71 -16.68
C PRO A 200 19.47 7.34 -15.38
N ALA A 201 18.18 7.70 -15.29
CA ALA A 201 17.60 8.23 -14.06
C ALA A 201 17.54 7.18 -12.93
N VAL A 202 17.25 5.91 -13.26
CA VAL A 202 17.28 4.83 -12.27
C VAL A 202 18.71 4.56 -11.79
N ILE A 203 19.69 4.56 -12.70
CA ILE A 203 21.11 4.42 -12.32
C ILE A 203 21.53 5.57 -11.39
N GLU A 204 21.17 6.81 -11.72
CA GLU A 204 21.47 7.98 -10.88
C GLU A 204 20.94 7.80 -9.45
N PHE A 205 19.70 7.33 -9.31
CA PHE A 205 19.10 7.02 -8.00
C PHE A 205 19.89 5.93 -7.25
N PHE A 206 20.16 4.80 -7.91
CA PHE A 206 20.90 3.69 -7.30
C PHE A 206 22.32 4.10 -6.87
N SER A 207 23.04 4.85 -7.72
CA SER A 207 24.37 5.38 -7.38
C SER A 207 24.32 6.33 -6.19
N THR A 208 23.33 7.25 -6.15
CA THR A 208 23.16 8.17 -5.00
C THR A 208 22.94 7.39 -3.70
N LEU A 209 22.10 6.34 -3.72
CA LEU A 209 21.84 5.54 -2.53
C LEU A 209 23.11 4.81 -2.05
N LEU A 210 23.87 4.20 -2.96
CA LEU A 210 25.11 3.50 -2.63
C LEU A 210 26.17 4.44 -2.02
N GLU A 211 26.35 5.63 -2.60
CA GLU A 211 27.31 6.64 -2.11
C GLU A 211 27.00 7.09 -0.67
N GLU A 212 25.73 7.05 -0.28
CA GLU A 212 25.24 7.51 1.02
C GLU A 212 25.14 6.40 2.07
N LEU A 213 25.36 5.13 1.72
CA LEU A 213 25.40 4.01 2.66
C LEU A 213 26.33 4.19 3.87
N PRO A 214 27.50 4.86 3.78
CA PRO A 214 28.34 5.12 4.95
C PRO A 214 27.61 5.80 6.12
N ALA A 215 26.52 6.55 5.87
CA ALA A 215 25.72 7.18 6.90
C ALA A 215 25.10 6.19 7.91
N PHE A 216 24.90 4.93 7.51
CA PHE A 216 24.30 3.88 8.35
C PHE A 216 25.32 3.04 9.12
N LYS A 217 26.62 3.34 9.02
CA LYS A 217 27.68 2.55 9.64
C LYS A 217 27.47 2.40 11.15
N ILE A 218 27.66 1.18 11.66
CA ILE A 218 27.73 0.88 13.09
C ILE A 218 29.19 0.95 13.53
N SER A 219 29.48 1.71 14.59
CA SER A 219 30.84 1.92 15.08
C SER A 219 31.33 0.78 15.97
N SER A 220 32.57 0.33 15.74
CA SER A 220 33.23 -0.78 16.46
C SER A 220 33.58 -0.50 17.93
N SER A 221 33.51 0.76 18.36
CA SER A 221 33.86 1.21 19.71
C SER A 221 32.70 1.20 20.71
N GLU A 222 31.47 0.94 20.25
CA GLU A 222 30.27 1.02 21.08
C GLU A 222 29.60 -0.36 21.17
N ASP A 223 29.36 -0.82 22.40
CA ASP A 223 28.34 -1.85 22.65
C ASP A 223 26.98 -1.17 22.53
N ILE A 224 26.43 -1.22 21.31
CA ILE A 224 25.11 -0.66 21.04
C ILE A 224 24.04 -1.58 21.64
N GLY A 225 23.15 -1.01 22.45
CA GLY A 225 22.03 -1.74 23.03
C GLY A 225 21.04 -2.20 21.96
N GLY A 226 20.26 -3.23 22.27
CA GLY A 226 19.33 -3.82 21.30
C GLY A 226 18.31 -2.86 20.67
N GLU A 227 17.87 -1.82 21.40
CA GLU A 227 16.97 -0.79 20.83
C GLU A 227 17.65 0.06 19.76
N GLU A 228 18.92 0.42 19.97
CA GLU A 228 19.71 1.17 19.00
C GLU A 228 19.99 0.34 17.75
N ILE A 229 20.22 -0.97 17.89
CA ILE A 229 20.29 -1.90 16.76
C ILE A 229 18.99 -1.84 15.94
N MET A 230 17.83 -1.97 16.59
CA MET A 230 16.56 -1.92 15.87
C MET A 230 16.32 -0.58 15.17
N ARG A 231 16.72 0.54 15.80
CA ARG A 231 16.66 1.88 15.19
C ARG A 231 17.52 1.97 13.94
N LYS A 232 18.79 1.54 14.01
CA LYS A 232 19.72 1.54 12.86
C LYS A 232 19.23 0.69 11.70
N TYR A 233 18.60 -0.44 11.98
CA TYR A 233 17.95 -1.24 10.95
C TYR A 233 16.74 -0.49 10.39
N GLY A 234 15.94 0.15 11.25
CA GLY A 234 14.75 0.93 10.90
C GLY A 234 15.04 2.13 10.00
N ASP A 235 16.22 2.75 10.13
CA ASP A 235 16.64 3.90 9.32
C ASP A 235 16.70 3.57 7.81
N PHE A 236 16.86 2.29 7.43
CA PHE A 236 16.83 1.87 6.02
C PHE A 236 15.43 1.84 5.38
N VAL A 237 14.36 1.83 6.18
CA VAL A 237 12.99 1.58 5.68
C VAL A 237 12.54 2.57 4.59
N PRO A 238 12.78 3.89 4.68
CA PRO A 238 12.41 4.82 3.62
C PRO A 238 13.07 4.48 2.27
N TYR A 239 14.38 4.21 2.29
CA TYR A 239 15.17 3.91 1.08
C TYR A 239 14.84 2.54 0.51
N ARG A 240 14.51 1.59 1.40
CA ARG A 240 13.96 0.30 1.01
C ARG A 240 12.66 0.45 0.20
N ASN A 241 11.76 1.31 0.66
CA ASN A 241 10.49 1.57 -0.02
C ASN A 241 10.71 2.27 -1.37
N GLU A 242 11.63 3.25 -1.43
CA GLU A 242 12.03 3.90 -2.70
C GLU A 242 12.54 2.86 -3.72
N CYS A 243 13.42 1.95 -3.28
CA CYS A 243 13.95 0.88 -4.13
C CYS A 243 12.85 -0.06 -4.64
N ILE A 244 11.97 -0.54 -3.74
CA ILE A 244 10.87 -1.44 -4.08
C ILE A 244 9.93 -0.78 -5.09
N GLU A 245 9.55 0.48 -4.88
CA GLU A 245 8.61 1.17 -5.77
C GLU A 245 9.22 1.45 -7.15
N ILE A 246 10.51 1.78 -7.23
CA ILE A 246 11.22 1.89 -8.52
C ILE A 246 11.25 0.54 -9.25
N VAL A 247 11.66 -0.54 -8.57
CA VAL A 247 11.75 -1.87 -9.21
C VAL A 247 10.38 -2.38 -9.63
N LYS A 248 9.34 -2.12 -8.83
CA LYS A 248 7.95 -2.42 -9.17
C LYS A 248 7.45 -1.60 -10.37
N ALA A 249 7.84 -0.32 -10.46
CA ALA A 249 7.53 0.49 -11.64
C ALA A 249 8.24 -0.05 -12.89
N ILE A 250 9.51 -0.46 -12.77
CA ILE A 250 10.25 -1.12 -13.86
C ILE A 250 9.51 -2.37 -14.33
N CYS A 251 9.07 -3.22 -13.40
CA CYS A 251 8.34 -4.45 -13.75
C CYS A 251 7.06 -4.18 -14.56
N ARG A 252 6.37 -3.06 -14.27
CA ARG A 252 5.01 -2.78 -14.79
C ARG A 252 4.96 -1.87 -16.02
N TYR A 253 5.91 -0.96 -16.17
CA TYR A 253 5.84 0.11 -17.17
C TYR A 253 6.86 -0.04 -18.31
N THR A 254 7.81 -0.97 -18.21
CA THR A 254 8.84 -1.15 -19.23
C THR A 254 9.28 -2.61 -19.37
N GLU A 255 9.53 -3.05 -20.60
CA GLU A 255 10.10 -4.36 -20.93
C GLU A 255 11.61 -4.26 -21.24
N ASP A 256 12.24 -3.12 -20.97
CA ASP A 256 13.67 -2.90 -21.25
C ASP A 256 14.55 -3.77 -20.32
N GLU A 257 15.14 -4.83 -20.89
CA GLU A 257 15.98 -5.80 -20.18
C GLU A 257 17.24 -5.18 -19.58
N ARG A 258 17.67 -3.99 -20.05
CA ARG A 258 18.85 -3.31 -19.50
C ARG A 258 18.70 -3.00 -18.01
N PHE A 259 17.47 -2.83 -17.52
CA PHE A 259 17.21 -2.65 -16.10
C PHE A 259 17.65 -3.85 -15.25
N GLY A 260 17.68 -5.07 -15.80
CA GLY A 260 18.22 -6.24 -15.10
C GLY A 260 19.67 -6.04 -14.72
N LYS A 261 20.49 -5.56 -15.66
CA LYS A 261 21.89 -5.19 -15.39
C LYS A 261 22.01 -4.05 -14.38
N ALA A 262 21.19 -3.01 -14.48
CA ALA A 262 21.24 -1.89 -13.53
C ALA A 262 20.92 -2.33 -12.09
N ILE A 263 19.98 -3.26 -11.90
CA ILE A 263 19.64 -3.80 -10.59
C ILE A 263 20.72 -4.76 -10.09
N HIS A 264 21.31 -5.57 -10.97
CA HIS A 264 22.47 -6.41 -10.63
C HIS A 264 23.66 -5.57 -10.16
N ASP A 265 24.06 -4.54 -10.93
CA ASP A 265 25.17 -3.63 -10.59
C ASP A 265 24.89 -2.89 -9.26
N PHE A 266 23.64 -2.51 -9.00
CA PHE A 266 23.23 -1.90 -7.74
C PHE A 266 23.39 -2.86 -6.55
N LEU A 267 22.95 -4.11 -6.69
CA LEU A 267 23.14 -5.15 -5.67
C LEU A 267 24.63 -5.47 -5.44
N GLU A 268 25.43 -5.55 -6.51
CA GLU A 268 26.89 -5.74 -6.44
C GLU A 268 27.56 -4.61 -5.64
N GLY A 269 27.08 -3.37 -5.80
CA GLY A 269 27.56 -2.20 -5.08
C GLY A 269 27.48 -2.30 -3.55
N PHE A 270 26.69 -3.22 -2.98
CA PHE A 270 26.65 -3.46 -1.54
C PHE A 270 27.83 -4.30 -1.03
N LEU A 271 28.45 -5.15 -1.87
CA LEU A 271 29.46 -6.12 -1.42
C LEU A 271 30.65 -5.47 -0.71
N PRO A 272 31.20 -4.32 -1.16
CA PRO A 272 32.27 -3.64 -0.43
C PRO A 272 31.89 -3.20 1.00
N TYR A 273 30.60 -3.08 1.32
CA TYR A 273 30.10 -2.70 2.64
C TYR A 273 29.88 -3.90 3.57
N PHE A 274 30.02 -5.13 3.08
CA PHE A 274 29.93 -6.34 3.90
C PHE A 274 31.22 -6.61 4.67
N HIS A 275 32.26 -5.84 4.36
CA HIS A 275 33.63 -6.07 4.77
C HIS A 275 34.26 -4.86 5.45
N PRO A 276 35.29 -5.10 6.27
CA PRO A 276 36.04 -4.03 6.90
C PRO A 276 36.93 -3.30 5.90
N GLN A 277 36.74 -1.98 5.82
CA GLN A 277 37.62 -1.14 5.00
C GLN A 277 38.99 -0.92 5.66
N GLN A 278 39.04 -0.32 6.86
CA GLN A 278 40.28 -0.12 7.63
C GLN A 278 40.01 0.00 9.15
N GLY A 279 41.02 -0.30 9.97
CA GLY A 279 40.99 -0.11 11.42
C GLY A 279 40.49 -1.32 12.22
N ARG A 280 40.11 -1.09 13.49
CA ARG A 280 39.52 -2.12 14.36
C ARG A 280 38.04 -2.26 14.04
N TYR A 281 37.58 -3.50 13.86
CA TYR A 281 36.20 -3.85 13.54
C TYR A 281 35.77 -5.11 14.29
N ARG A 282 34.46 -5.33 14.37
CA ARG A 282 33.82 -6.59 14.69
C ARG A 282 33.12 -7.08 13.42
N GLU A 283 33.06 -8.40 13.21
CA GLU A 283 32.35 -8.99 12.07
C GLU A 283 30.89 -8.53 11.95
N ILE A 284 30.25 -8.29 13.11
CA ILE A 284 28.85 -7.87 13.23
C ILE A 284 28.62 -6.38 12.90
N ASP A 285 29.66 -5.56 12.76
CA ASP A 285 29.52 -4.11 12.49
C ASP A 285 28.92 -3.83 11.09
N PHE A 286 28.87 -4.85 10.23
CA PHE A 286 28.37 -4.79 8.86
C PHE A 286 27.01 -5.47 8.68
N ASP A 287 26.44 -6.06 9.73
CA ASP A 287 25.23 -6.90 9.64
C ASP A 287 24.02 -6.10 9.15
N ASN A 288 23.93 -4.80 9.47
CA ASN A 288 22.84 -3.95 8.98
C ASN A 288 22.87 -3.75 7.46
N PHE A 289 24.06 -3.62 6.86
CA PHE A 289 24.21 -3.55 5.39
C PHE A 289 23.87 -4.89 4.75
N LYS A 290 24.38 -5.99 5.32
CA LYS A 290 24.08 -7.35 4.85
C LYS A 290 22.57 -7.61 4.91
N PHE A 291 21.93 -7.24 6.03
CA PHE A 291 20.48 -7.36 6.22
C PHE A 291 19.72 -6.59 5.15
N PHE A 292 20.06 -5.32 4.95
CA PHE A 292 19.37 -4.46 3.99
C PHE A 292 19.51 -4.98 2.55
N ALA A 293 20.71 -5.40 2.15
CA ALA A 293 20.94 -5.99 0.83
C ALA A 293 20.18 -7.31 0.64
N HIS A 294 20.18 -8.19 1.65
CA HIS A 294 19.39 -9.43 1.63
C HIS A 294 17.89 -9.15 1.53
N GLU A 295 17.40 -8.16 2.28
CA GLU A 295 16.02 -7.70 2.24
C GLU A 295 15.64 -7.21 0.84
N LEU A 296 16.44 -6.35 0.22
CA LEU A 296 16.22 -5.88 -1.16
C LEU A 296 16.25 -7.03 -2.16
N PHE A 297 17.23 -7.93 -2.06
CA PHE A 297 17.35 -9.09 -2.94
C PHE A 297 16.08 -9.95 -2.94
N LEU A 298 15.54 -10.25 -1.74
CA LEU A 298 14.30 -11.01 -1.59
C LEU A 298 13.08 -10.27 -2.15
N HIS A 299 12.95 -8.96 -1.89
CA HIS A 299 11.83 -8.18 -2.40
C HIS A 299 11.88 -8.06 -3.94
N PHE A 300 13.05 -7.80 -4.52
CA PHE A 300 13.23 -7.71 -5.97
C PHE A 300 12.93 -9.05 -6.64
N SER A 301 13.52 -10.14 -6.13
CA SER A 301 13.24 -11.50 -6.61
C SER A 301 11.75 -11.81 -6.57
N THR A 302 11.07 -11.42 -5.48
CA THR A 302 9.63 -11.63 -5.34
C THR A 302 8.83 -10.82 -6.37
N LEU A 303 9.18 -9.55 -6.58
CA LEU A 303 8.54 -8.73 -7.63
C LEU A 303 8.72 -9.35 -9.02
N PHE A 304 9.92 -9.79 -9.35
CA PHE A 304 10.20 -10.39 -10.67
C PHE A 304 9.41 -11.68 -10.90
N VAL A 305 9.35 -12.55 -9.90
CA VAL A 305 8.56 -13.80 -9.99
C VAL A 305 7.06 -13.48 -10.13
N ARG A 306 6.53 -12.54 -9.33
CA ARG A 306 5.09 -12.22 -9.33
C ARG A 306 4.65 -11.47 -10.58
N GLU A 307 5.48 -10.59 -11.12
CA GLU A 307 5.23 -9.83 -12.35
C GLU A 307 5.71 -10.57 -13.61
N ARG A 308 6.14 -11.85 -13.48
CA ARG A 308 6.59 -12.73 -14.59
C ARG A 308 7.79 -12.18 -15.38
N ARG A 309 8.65 -11.39 -14.75
CA ARG A 309 9.88 -10.81 -15.32
C ARG A 309 11.07 -11.73 -15.13
N SER A 310 11.06 -12.86 -15.84
CA SER A 310 12.16 -13.84 -15.80
C SER A 310 13.49 -13.25 -16.27
N ASP A 311 13.47 -12.28 -17.17
CA ASP A 311 14.63 -11.51 -17.63
C ASP A 311 15.34 -10.81 -16.47
N LEU A 312 14.58 -10.13 -15.60
CA LEU A 312 15.12 -9.41 -14.45
C LEU A 312 15.56 -10.37 -13.33
N PHE A 313 14.82 -11.47 -13.12
CA PHE A 313 15.18 -12.50 -12.16
C PHE A 313 16.50 -13.18 -12.53
N SER A 314 16.62 -13.65 -13.78
CA SER A 314 17.86 -14.26 -14.27
C SER A 314 19.04 -13.29 -14.22
N ALA A 315 18.83 -11.99 -14.50
CA ALA A 315 19.89 -11.00 -14.41
C ALA A 315 20.55 -10.94 -13.02
N ILE A 316 19.80 -11.11 -11.93
CA ILE A 316 20.33 -11.07 -10.55
C ILE A 316 20.70 -12.44 -9.98
N VAL A 317 20.17 -13.54 -10.53
CA VAL A 317 20.44 -14.89 -10.02
C VAL A 317 21.54 -15.60 -10.82
N ASP A 318 21.55 -15.46 -12.14
CA ASP A 318 22.47 -16.21 -13.03
C ASP A 318 23.79 -15.46 -13.26
N THR A 319 23.82 -14.15 -13.03
CA THR A 319 25.03 -13.33 -13.19
C THR A 319 25.86 -13.35 -11.90
N ALA A 320 27.11 -13.77 -12.02
CA ALA A 320 28.04 -13.73 -10.90
C ALA A 320 28.32 -12.28 -10.45
N TYR A 321 28.58 -12.11 -9.17
CA TYR A 321 28.90 -10.84 -8.54
C TYR A 321 30.40 -10.73 -8.23
N TYR A 322 30.96 -9.56 -8.45
CA TYR A 322 32.35 -9.25 -8.16
C TYR A 322 32.50 -8.51 -6.82
N ASP A 323 33.10 -9.18 -5.85
CA ASP A 323 33.47 -8.62 -4.57
C ASP A 323 34.92 -8.14 -4.61
N SER A 324 35.11 -6.83 -4.80
CA SER A 324 36.43 -6.22 -4.91
C SER A 324 37.28 -6.42 -3.65
N TRP A 325 36.68 -6.45 -2.46
CA TRP A 325 37.41 -6.66 -1.21
C TRP A 325 37.97 -8.08 -1.13
N ARG A 326 37.18 -9.09 -1.55
CA ARG A 326 37.65 -10.48 -1.63
C ARG A 326 38.66 -10.67 -2.74
N ALA A 327 38.47 -10.02 -3.90
CA ALA A 327 39.42 -10.10 -5.01
C ALA A 327 40.84 -9.62 -4.62
N GLU A 328 40.94 -8.61 -3.75
CA GLU A 328 42.21 -8.06 -3.29
C GLU A 328 42.91 -8.94 -2.22
N ARG A 329 42.16 -9.76 -1.48
CA ARG A 329 42.65 -10.45 -0.26
C ARG A 329 42.57 -11.97 -0.32
N GLU A 330 41.63 -12.49 -1.08
CA GLU A 330 41.38 -13.91 -1.32
C GLU A 330 41.78 -14.27 -2.76
N ARG A 331 41.87 -15.57 -3.08
CA ARG A 331 42.24 -16.02 -4.44
C ARG A 331 41.10 -15.91 -5.45
N ASP A 332 39.88 -15.65 -4.98
CA ASP A 332 38.67 -15.59 -5.79
C ASP A 332 37.79 -14.44 -5.30
N GLY A 333 37.52 -13.49 -6.19
CA GLY A 333 36.66 -12.33 -5.92
C GLY A 333 35.24 -12.53 -6.44
N ILE A 334 34.92 -13.69 -7.01
CA ILE A 334 33.61 -13.96 -7.58
C ILE A 334 32.74 -14.70 -6.56
N THR A 335 31.51 -14.25 -6.42
CA THR A 335 30.45 -14.95 -5.68
C THR A 335 29.20 -15.04 -6.54
N ASP A 336 28.37 -16.06 -6.33
CA ASP A 336 27.01 -16.08 -6.86
C ASP A 336 26.06 -15.31 -5.92
N TYR A 337 24.77 -15.32 -6.24
CA TYR A 337 23.73 -14.65 -5.44
C TYR A 337 23.64 -15.14 -3.99
N THR A 338 24.23 -16.29 -3.64
CA THR A 338 24.30 -16.76 -2.25
C THR A 338 25.14 -15.86 -1.36
N GLY A 339 25.97 -14.98 -1.94
CA GLY A 339 26.69 -13.92 -1.22
C GLY A 339 25.80 -12.95 -0.45
N PHE A 340 24.52 -12.79 -0.83
CA PHE A 340 23.56 -11.95 -0.11
C PHE A 340 22.95 -12.66 1.11
N ARG A 341 23.07 -13.99 1.19
CA ARG A 341 22.64 -14.78 2.35
C ARG A 341 23.69 -14.67 3.45
N HIS A 342 23.27 -14.19 4.61
CA HIS A 342 24.13 -14.06 5.79
C HIS A 342 23.39 -14.44 7.06
N PHE A 343 24.16 -14.74 8.10
CA PHE A 343 23.67 -14.85 9.47
C PHE A 343 23.86 -13.50 10.16
N ASP A 344 22.79 -12.98 10.75
CA ASP A 344 22.79 -11.69 11.44
C ASP A 344 23.14 -11.86 12.92
N GLY A 345 24.38 -11.50 13.28
CA GLY A 345 24.92 -11.64 14.62
C GLY A 345 24.37 -10.60 15.59
N LEU A 346 24.04 -9.39 15.12
CA LEU A 346 23.41 -8.35 15.94
C LEU A 346 22.00 -8.77 16.40
N LEU A 347 21.19 -9.29 15.47
CA LEU A 347 19.86 -9.79 15.81
C LEU A 347 19.91 -11.06 16.68
N ASP A 348 20.87 -11.96 16.45
CA ASP A 348 21.03 -13.13 17.34
C ASP A 348 21.50 -12.75 18.75
N ALA A 349 22.39 -11.76 18.87
CA ALA A 349 22.80 -11.21 20.16
C ALA A 349 21.60 -10.61 20.92
N ARG A 350 20.78 -9.78 20.25
CA ARG A 350 19.56 -9.22 20.83
C ARG A 350 18.56 -10.30 21.25
N LYS A 351 18.38 -11.35 20.44
CA LYS A 351 17.52 -12.49 20.77
C LYS A 351 17.92 -13.14 22.10
N LYS A 352 19.23 -13.34 22.29
CA LYS A 352 19.81 -13.93 23.51
C LYS A 352 19.68 -12.99 24.71
N GLU A 353 19.97 -11.70 24.53
CA GLU A 353 19.84 -10.67 25.56
C GLU A 353 18.42 -10.60 26.12
N LEU A 354 17.41 -10.61 25.25
CA LEU A 354 16.01 -10.54 25.62
C LEU A 354 15.39 -11.89 26.05
N GLY A 355 16.15 -12.99 26.00
CA GLY A 355 15.65 -14.32 26.33
C GLY A 355 14.46 -14.78 25.47
N LEU A 356 14.39 -14.34 24.22
CA LEU A 356 13.22 -14.58 23.35
C LEU A 356 13.16 -16.05 22.91
N ARG A 357 11.97 -16.64 23.02
CA ARG A 357 11.66 -17.97 22.46
C ARG A 357 11.34 -17.87 20.97
N ARG A 358 12.28 -17.34 20.20
CA ARG A 358 12.21 -17.22 18.74
C ARG A 358 13.35 -18.01 18.10
N ILE A 359 13.14 -18.50 16.88
CA ILE A 359 14.19 -19.22 16.15
C ILE A 359 15.13 -18.21 15.50
N SER A 360 14.57 -17.25 14.75
CA SER A 360 15.33 -16.21 14.03
C SER A 360 14.62 -14.85 14.10
N LEU A 361 15.27 -13.86 14.75
CA LEU A 361 14.79 -12.47 14.72
C LEU A 361 14.93 -11.84 13.33
N GLN A 362 15.88 -12.32 12.51
CA GLN A 362 16.01 -11.91 11.13
C GLN A 362 14.75 -12.28 10.32
N ALA A 363 14.22 -13.49 10.53
CA ALA A 363 12.98 -13.92 9.89
C ALA A 363 11.77 -13.11 10.38
N ASP A 364 11.68 -12.87 11.69
CA ASP A 364 10.63 -12.03 12.29
C ASP A 364 10.64 -10.61 11.68
N LEU A 365 11.84 -10.01 11.57
CA LEU A 365 12.01 -8.66 11.02
C LEU A 365 11.67 -8.61 9.54
N LEU A 366 12.11 -9.58 8.72
CA LEU A 366 11.73 -9.67 7.31
C LEU A 366 10.20 -9.75 7.16
N LYS A 367 9.52 -10.57 7.98
CA LYS A 367 8.06 -10.66 7.97
C LYS A 367 7.39 -9.34 8.34
N GLU A 368 7.78 -8.74 9.45
CA GLU A 368 7.25 -7.43 9.89
C GLU A 368 7.40 -6.40 8.77
N ARG A 369 8.56 -6.40 8.11
CA ARG A 369 8.89 -5.45 7.06
C ARG A 369 8.13 -5.67 5.76
N THR A 370 7.56 -6.84 5.51
CA THR A 370 6.66 -6.99 4.35
C THR A 370 5.38 -6.16 4.48
N ILE A 371 4.96 -5.81 5.69
CA ILE A 371 3.75 -5.01 5.93
C ILE A 371 3.92 -3.63 5.28
N GLY A 372 3.00 -3.29 4.37
CA GLY A 372 3.02 -2.00 3.65
C GLY A 372 3.88 -1.98 2.38
N SER A 373 4.68 -3.01 2.10
CA SER A 373 5.47 -3.11 0.86
C SER A 373 4.63 -3.42 -0.39
N GLY A 374 3.39 -3.87 -0.21
CA GLY A 374 2.54 -4.41 -1.28
C GLY A 374 2.86 -5.86 -1.66
N ILE A 375 3.78 -6.52 -0.96
CA ILE A 375 4.14 -7.93 -1.13
C ILE A 375 3.58 -8.73 0.06
N LEU A 376 2.90 -9.84 -0.22
CA LEU A 376 2.48 -10.80 0.82
C LEU A 376 3.69 -11.60 1.29
N PHE A 377 3.82 -11.81 2.60
CA PHE A 377 4.93 -12.56 3.19
C PHE A 377 5.04 -13.98 2.64
N GLU A 378 3.90 -14.61 2.32
CA GLU A 378 3.85 -15.94 1.73
C GLU A 378 4.53 -16.00 0.35
N HIS A 379 4.42 -14.94 -0.45
CA HIS A 379 5.12 -14.87 -1.75
C HIS A 379 6.63 -14.71 -1.56
N LEU A 380 7.03 -13.90 -0.58
CA LEU A 380 8.45 -13.71 -0.27
C LEU A 380 9.05 -15.02 0.26
N MET A 381 8.32 -15.76 1.10
CA MET A 381 8.73 -17.09 1.58
C MET A 381 8.82 -18.12 0.45
N GLU A 382 7.87 -18.12 -0.48
CA GLU A 382 7.90 -18.96 -1.68
C GLU A 382 9.15 -18.70 -2.52
N VAL A 383 9.50 -17.43 -2.76
CA VAL A 383 10.69 -17.04 -3.53
C VAL A 383 11.99 -17.36 -2.80
N ASP A 384 12.05 -17.12 -1.49
CA ASP A 384 13.19 -17.52 -0.65
C ASP A 384 13.44 -19.04 -0.73
N PHE A 385 12.38 -19.84 -0.80
CA PHE A 385 12.46 -21.29 -1.03
C PHE A 385 12.87 -21.67 -2.47
N ILE A 386 12.44 -20.91 -3.49
CA ILE A 386 12.91 -21.11 -4.89
C ILE A 386 14.41 -20.85 -4.99
N LEU A 387 14.91 -19.78 -4.37
CA LEU A 387 16.35 -19.46 -4.31
C LEU A 387 17.14 -20.55 -3.59
N PHE A 388 16.58 -21.16 -2.55
CA PHE A 388 17.15 -22.35 -1.91
C PHE A 388 17.26 -23.53 -2.88
N LEU A 389 16.18 -23.86 -3.60
CA LEU A 389 16.20 -24.98 -4.55
C LEU A 389 17.17 -24.72 -5.71
N ARG A 390 17.19 -23.50 -6.26
CA ARG A 390 18.13 -23.06 -7.28
C ARG A 390 19.58 -23.31 -6.84
N SER A 391 19.92 -22.88 -5.63
CA SER A 391 21.26 -23.06 -5.06
C SER A 391 21.61 -24.55 -4.91
N ARG A 392 20.65 -25.39 -4.54
CA ARG A 392 20.85 -26.85 -4.41
C ARG A 392 20.97 -27.57 -5.76
N LEU A 393 20.35 -27.05 -6.81
CA LEU A 393 20.47 -27.60 -8.16
C LEU A 393 21.82 -27.25 -8.79
N GLU A 394 22.40 -26.11 -8.42
CA GLU A 394 23.71 -25.65 -8.89
C GLU A 394 24.89 -26.23 -8.08
N ASP A 395 24.63 -26.72 -6.86
CA ASP A 395 25.65 -27.08 -5.88
C ASP A 395 26.63 -28.18 -6.37
N ARG A 396 27.87 -27.75 -6.66
CA ARG A 396 29.08 -28.57 -6.88
C ARG A 396 30.02 -28.61 -5.66
N ARG A 397 29.76 -27.88 -4.56
CA ARG A 397 30.62 -27.82 -3.35
C ARG A 397 29.82 -27.49 -2.08
N SER A 398 29.79 -28.44 -1.13
CA SER A 398 28.95 -28.49 0.08
C SER A 398 29.11 -27.39 1.15
N PHE A 399 29.78 -26.26 0.88
CA PHE A 399 29.90 -25.15 1.84
C PHE A 399 29.58 -23.81 1.14
N GLY A 400 28.45 -23.18 1.49
CA GLY A 400 28.13 -21.80 1.06
C GLY A 400 26.74 -21.52 0.50
N GLY A 401 25.84 -22.52 0.33
CA GLY A 401 24.56 -22.33 -0.36
C GLY A 401 23.51 -21.43 0.32
N TRP A 402 22.49 -21.04 -0.47
CA TRP A 402 21.34 -20.27 0.03
C TRP A 402 20.59 -21.04 1.12
N PHE A 403 20.20 -20.35 2.20
CA PHE A 403 19.32 -20.92 3.22
C PHE A 403 18.06 -20.06 3.31
N PRO A 404 16.85 -20.65 3.22
CA PRO A 404 15.62 -19.88 3.18
C PRO A 404 15.24 -19.42 4.59
N VAL A 405 15.72 -18.25 5.02
CA VAL A 405 15.56 -17.77 6.41
C VAL A 405 14.09 -17.60 6.80
N THR A 406 13.22 -17.26 5.85
CA THR A 406 11.79 -17.05 6.11
C THR A 406 11.05 -18.33 6.47
N ILE A 407 11.63 -19.49 6.15
CA ILE A 407 11.04 -20.80 6.44
C ILE A 407 10.87 -21.05 7.94
N TYR A 408 11.65 -20.37 8.80
CA TYR A 408 11.48 -20.42 10.25
C TYR A 408 10.11 -19.95 10.73
N LEU A 409 9.36 -19.22 9.89
CA LEU A 409 8.01 -18.74 10.19
C LEU A 409 6.93 -19.56 9.48
N MET A 410 7.31 -20.68 8.86
CA MET A 410 6.37 -21.65 8.32
C MET A 410 5.60 -22.31 9.47
N GLY A 411 4.26 -22.26 9.41
CA GLY A 411 3.42 -22.91 10.40
C GLY A 411 3.51 -24.44 10.36
N HIS A 412 3.01 -25.11 11.41
CA HIS A 412 3.07 -26.57 11.60
C HIS A 412 2.33 -27.42 10.53
N ARG A 413 1.64 -26.78 9.58
CA ARG A 413 1.06 -27.42 8.40
C ARG A 413 1.59 -26.72 7.17
N ALA A 414 2.79 -27.10 6.77
CA ALA A 414 3.38 -26.70 5.51
C ALA A 414 2.38 -27.04 4.38
N ARG A 415 2.02 -26.04 3.58
CA ARG A 415 1.19 -26.24 2.38
C ARG A 415 2.10 -26.07 1.18
N VAL A 416 1.81 -26.82 0.11
CA VAL A 416 2.43 -26.60 -1.20
C VAL A 416 2.31 -25.12 -1.54
N PHE A 417 3.44 -24.50 -1.84
CA PHE A 417 3.51 -23.10 -2.27
C PHE A 417 2.68 -22.88 -3.55
N GLU A 418 2.10 -21.69 -3.70
CA GLU A 418 1.13 -21.38 -4.77
C GLU A 418 1.68 -21.68 -6.17
N LEU A 419 2.91 -21.23 -6.47
CA LEU A 419 3.57 -21.44 -7.74
C LEU A 419 3.81 -22.92 -8.02
N PHE A 420 4.22 -23.69 -7.01
CA PHE A 420 4.41 -25.14 -7.13
C PHE A 420 3.06 -25.85 -7.36
N ALA A 421 2.01 -25.45 -6.64
CA ALA A 421 0.66 -25.96 -6.82
C ALA A 421 0.09 -25.61 -8.21
N ARG A 422 0.42 -24.45 -8.76
CA ARG A 422 0.05 -24.02 -10.12
C ARG A 422 0.86 -24.74 -11.20
N SER A 423 2.11 -25.10 -10.89
CA SER A 423 3.03 -25.86 -11.75
C SER A 423 2.58 -27.31 -12.00
N ARG A 424 1.33 -27.65 -11.66
CA ARG A 424 0.65 -28.83 -12.22
C ARG A 424 0.41 -28.69 -13.71
N SER A 425 0.10 -27.48 -14.20
CA SER A 425 0.01 -27.21 -15.64
C SER A 425 1.40 -27.16 -16.26
N THR A 426 1.53 -27.68 -17.49
CA THR A 426 2.79 -27.70 -18.24
C THR A 426 3.36 -26.30 -18.45
N LYS A 427 2.50 -25.31 -18.71
CA LYS A 427 2.92 -23.91 -18.88
C LYS A 427 3.56 -23.33 -17.62
N GLU A 428 2.92 -23.52 -16.47
CA GLU A 428 3.41 -23.04 -15.18
C GLU A 428 4.65 -23.81 -14.74
N PHE A 429 4.70 -25.10 -15.03
CA PHE A 429 5.88 -25.92 -14.77
C PHE A 429 7.10 -25.44 -15.57
N GLN A 430 6.94 -25.09 -16.85
CA GLN A 430 8.04 -24.53 -17.63
C GLN A 430 8.54 -23.21 -17.03
N PHE A 431 7.64 -22.35 -16.55
CA PHE A 431 8.03 -21.12 -15.87
C PHE A 431 8.81 -21.42 -14.57
N LEU A 432 8.37 -22.40 -13.78
CA LEU A 432 9.10 -22.85 -12.59
C LEU A 432 10.49 -23.42 -12.96
N LEU A 433 10.61 -24.23 -14.01
CA LEU A 433 11.90 -24.74 -14.49
C LEU A 433 12.84 -23.60 -14.84
N ASN A 434 12.36 -22.56 -15.52
CA ASN A 434 13.16 -21.38 -15.85
C ASN A 434 13.65 -20.65 -14.58
N LEU A 435 12.81 -20.50 -13.55
CA LEU A 435 13.23 -19.90 -12.27
C LEU A 435 14.25 -20.75 -11.51
N LEU A 436 14.17 -22.07 -11.67
CA LEU A 436 15.15 -23.03 -11.17
C LEU A 436 16.36 -23.15 -12.11
N GLY A 437 16.41 -22.36 -13.19
CA GLY A 437 17.32 -22.42 -14.35
C GLY A 437 17.63 -23.83 -14.82
N LEU A 438 16.55 -24.57 -15.06
CA LEU A 438 16.54 -25.89 -15.65
C LEU A 438 15.87 -25.82 -17.03
N GLU A 439 16.42 -26.54 -18.01
CA GLU A 439 15.78 -26.73 -19.31
C GLU A 439 14.80 -27.92 -19.30
N GLU A 440 15.03 -28.89 -18.40
CA GLU A 440 14.25 -30.12 -18.31
C GLU A 440 14.01 -30.54 -16.85
N ARG A 441 13.04 -31.44 -16.65
CA ARG A 441 12.62 -31.93 -15.33
C ARG A 441 13.66 -32.78 -14.60
N ARG A 442 14.53 -33.49 -15.33
CA ARG A 442 15.37 -34.56 -14.78
C ARG A 442 16.30 -34.14 -13.62
N PRO A 443 16.96 -32.97 -13.63
CA PRO A 443 17.77 -32.52 -12.49
C PRO A 443 16.94 -32.30 -11.22
N LEU A 444 15.70 -31.81 -11.36
CA LEU A 444 14.77 -31.66 -10.25
C LEU A 444 14.35 -33.03 -9.69
N ASP A 445 14.05 -34.00 -10.55
CA ASP A 445 13.72 -35.37 -10.11
C ASP A 445 14.86 -35.99 -9.27
N HIS A 446 16.10 -35.79 -9.71
CA HIS A 446 17.29 -36.26 -8.97
C HIS A 446 17.42 -35.60 -7.61
N LEU A 447 17.29 -34.26 -7.54
CA LEU A 447 17.38 -33.53 -6.28
C LEU A 447 16.29 -33.96 -5.29
N ILE A 448 15.03 -34.04 -5.74
CA ILE A 448 13.91 -34.45 -4.89
C ILE A 448 14.05 -35.92 -4.46
N GLY A 449 14.57 -36.79 -5.33
CA GLY A 449 14.90 -38.17 -5.01
C GLY A 449 15.86 -38.29 -3.82
N LYS A 450 16.88 -37.43 -3.74
CA LYS A 450 17.83 -37.38 -2.61
C LYS A 450 17.18 -36.95 -1.29
N TYR A 451 16.20 -36.03 -1.34
CA TYR A 451 15.43 -35.67 -0.14
C TYR A 451 14.52 -36.82 0.31
N ARG A 452 13.87 -37.52 -0.63
CA ARG A 452 13.00 -38.68 -0.34
C ARG A 452 13.77 -39.86 0.26
N SER A 453 14.99 -40.10 -0.20
CA SER A 453 15.85 -41.17 0.31
C SER A 453 16.51 -40.85 1.64
N GLY A 454 16.45 -39.58 2.09
CA GLY A 454 17.17 -39.10 3.26
C GLY A 454 18.67 -38.86 3.02
N GLU A 455 19.15 -38.91 1.77
CA GLU A 455 20.53 -38.53 1.43
C GLU A 455 20.78 -37.04 1.68
N LEU A 456 19.77 -36.21 1.43
CA LEU A 456 19.76 -34.79 1.78
C LEU A 456 18.69 -34.52 2.83
N GLU A 457 19.03 -33.68 3.79
CA GLU A 457 18.08 -33.21 4.79
C GLU A 457 17.54 -31.83 4.42
N GLY A 458 16.23 -31.64 4.59
CA GLY A 458 15.61 -30.33 4.41
C GLY A 458 16.10 -29.26 5.41
N PRO A 459 15.83 -27.98 5.13
CA PRO A 459 16.07 -26.89 6.05
C PRO A 459 15.51 -27.18 7.46
N ARG A 460 16.30 -26.88 8.50
CA ARG A 460 15.87 -27.04 9.89
C ARG A 460 14.87 -25.94 10.26
N LEU A 461 13.78 -26.32 10.94
CA LEU A 461 12.75 -25.42 11.48
C LEU A 461 12.91 -25.21 12.99
N GLY A 462 13.80 -25.95 13.64
CA GLY A 462 14.06 -25.90 15.08
C GLY A 462 15.00 -27.03 15.48
N ASP A 463 14.94 -27.45 16.75
CA ASP A 463 15.83 -28.49 17.28
C ASP A 463 15.54 -29.88 16.70
N TRP A 464 14.27 -30.15 16.34
CA TRP A 464 13.82 -31.50 15.94
C TRP A 464 13.06 -31.55 14.61
N ASP A 465 12.59 -30.41 14.09
CA ASP A 465 11.76 -30.34 12.90
C ASP A 465 12.55 -29.88 11.66
N ARG A 466 12.20 -30.45 10.51
CA ARG A 466 12.74 -30.09 9.20
C ARG A 466 11.63 -29.94 8.19
N VAL A 467 11.92 -29.13 7.19
CA VAL A 467 11.06 -28.97 6.02
C VAL A 467 11.06 -30.25 5.18
N ASP A 468 9.87 -30.76 4.88
CA ASP A 468 9.69 -31.77 3.84
C ASP A 468 9.69 -31.08 2.47
N VAL A 469 10.86 -31.09 1.81
CA VAL A 469 11.05 -30.48 0.49
C VAL A 469 10.16 -31.14 -0.57
N PRO A 470 10.05 -32.48 -0.67
CA PRO A 470 9.08 -33.14 -1.55
C PRO A 470 7.62 -32.69 -1.32
N GLU A 471 7.18 -32.57 -0.07
CA GLU A 471 5.82 -32.12 0.25
C GLU A 471 5.60 -30.67 -0.16
N LEU A 472 6.51 -29.76 0.19
CA LEU A 472 6.38 -28.33 -0.15
C LEU A 472 6.38 -28.05 -1.66
N THR A 473 7.09 -28.86 -2.43
CA THR A 473 7.15 -28.73 -3.89
C THR A 473 5.95 -29.36 -4.57
N GLY A 474 5.12 -30.14 -3.87
CA GLY A 474 4.01 -30.89 -4.49
C GLY A 474 4.48 -31.76 -5.66
N PHE A 475 5.70 -32.29 -5.56
CA PHE A 475 6.51 -32.74 -6.70
C PHE A 475 5.81 -33.75 -7.62
N ASP A 476 5.03 -34.68 -7.06
CA ASP A 476 4.32 -35.71 -7.83
C ASP A 476 3.25 -35.13 -8.76
N HIS A 477 2.84 -33.88 -8.55
CA HIS A 477 1.82 -33.22 -9.36
C HIS A 477 2.39 -32.28 -10.42
N LEU A 478 3.69 -31.97 -10.40
CA LEU A 478 4.31 -31.02 -11.34
C LEU A 478 4.20 -31.52 -12.79
N GLY A 479 3.75 -30.65 -13.70
CA GLY A 479 3.60 -30.92 -15.14
C GLY A 479 2.65 -32.08 -15.47
N THR A 480 1.74 -32.43 -14.57
CA THR A 480 0.79 -33.56 -14.78
C THR A 480 -0.45 -33.18 -15.56
N LEU A 481 -0.72 -31.89 -15.71
CA LEU A 481 -1.85 -31.33 -16.44
C LEU A 481 -1.35 -30.54 -17.66
N PRO A 482 -2.14 -30.50 -18.76
CA PRO A 482 -1.85 -29.66 -19.92
C PRO A 482 -1.57 -28.19 -19.56
#